data_AF-A0A183V2F8-F1
#
_entry.id   AF-A0A183V2F8-F1
#
_cell.length_a   1.000
_cell.length_b   1.000
_cell.length_c   1.000
_cell.angle_alpha   90.00
_cell.angle_beta   90.00
_cell.angle_gamma   90.00
#
_symmetry.space_group_name_H-M   'P 1'
#
loop_
_entity.id
_entity.type
_entity.pdbx_description
1 polymer ?
#
loop_
_entity_poly.entity_id
_entity_poly.type
_entity_poly.pdbx_seq_one_letter_code
_entity_poly.pdbx_strand_id
1 'polypeptide(L)'
;MSIVSMIFGMFCIYMAKYRDLNDLGYSSIHVNAFTLMRIMLIYGALQLALGSTFFLTCSVTSIAIRRGQKWGARIIVGLFGTFFYLCLVVVTIIAGIIGFYQVMQMYSQVDYVDVSLESYIDQTFYRCAIVVFSFHIWFSVSKCCCCR
;
A
#
# COMPACT_ATOMS: atom_id res chain seq x y z
N MET A 1 -6.91 -2.53 11.60
CA MET A 1 -5.95 -2.78 10.49
C MET A 1 -6.57 -2.46 9.15
N SER A 2 -7.71 -3.04 8.78
CA SER A 2 -8.31 -2.79 7.45
C SER A 2 -8.63 -1.32 7.16
N ILE A 3 -9.11 -0.55 8.15
CA ILE A 3 -9.40 0.89 7.97
C ILE A 3 -8.12 1.68 7.69
N VAL A 4 -7.05 1.44 8.47
CA VAL A 4 -5.75 2.10 8.25
C VAL A 4 -5.19 1.73 6.87
N SER A 5 -5.20 0.44 6.52
CA SER A 5 -4.83 -0.04 5.19
C SER A 5 -5.65 0.63 4.08
N MET A 6 -6.98 0.74 4.24
CA MET A 6 -7.82 1.40 3.25
C MET A 6 -7.50 2.88 3.10
N ILE A 7 -7.30 3.62 4.20
CA ILE A 7 -6.95 5.04 4.17
C ILE A 7 -5.61 5.24 3.45
N PHE A 8 -4.58 4.48 3.85
CA PHE A 8 -3.27 4.55 3.19
C PHE A 8 -3.34 4.11 1.72
N GLY A 9 -4.12 3.08 1.41
CA GLY A 9 -4.34 2.61 0.05
C GLY A 9 -4.97 3.68 -0.84
N MET A 10 -6.05 4.30 -0.38
CA MET A 10 -6.70 5.42 -1.05
C MET A 10 -5.75 6.62 -1.19
N PHE A 11 -5.01 6.96 -0.14
CA PHE A 11 -4.05 8.06 -0.17
C PHE A 11 -2.94 7.84 -1.20
N CYS A 12 -2.37 6.63 -1.27
CA CYS A 12 -1.34 6.30 -2.25
C CYS A 12 -1.86 6.38 -3.68
N ILE A 13 -3.07 5.88 -3.93
CA ILE A 13 -3.70 5.96 -5.25
C ILE A 13 -4.03 7.41 -5.61
N TYR A 14 -4.53 8.20 -4.65
CA TYR A 14 -4.79 9.61 -4.84
C TYR A 14 -3.51 10.37 -5.23
N MET A 15 -2.42 10.18 -4.48
CA MET A 15 -1.13 10.81 -4.77
C MET A 15 -0.55 10.36 -6.12
N ALA A 16 -0.76 9.10 -6.51
CA ALA A 16 -0.23 8.54 -7.76
C ALA A 16 -1.09 8.86 -9.00
N LYS A 17 -2.38 9.17 -8.86
CA LYS A 17 -3.31 9.33 -9.99
C LYS A 17 -3.88 10.74 -10.14
N TYR A 18 -4.05 11.47 -9.04
CA TYR A 18 -4.79 12.75 -9.05
C TYR A 18 -3.88 13.97 -9.15
N ARG A 19 -2.58 13.81 -8.93
CA ARG A 19 -1.60 14.82 -9.31
C ARG A 19 -1.38 14.71 -10.81
N ASP A 20 -2.06 15.57 -11.55
CA ASP A 20 -1.97 15.61 -13.00
C ASP A 20 -0.50 15.74 -13.39
N LEU A 21 0.01 14.74 -14.11
CA LEU A 21 1.44 14.66 -14.49
C LEU A 21 1.86 15.93 -15.24
N ASN A 22 0.92 16.53 -15.97
CA ASN A 22 1.10 17.79 -16.69
C ASN A 22 1.22 19.01 -15.76
N ASP A 23 0.46 19.06 -14.65
CA ASP A 23 0.52 20.18 -13.70
C ASP A 23 1.85 20.23 -12.93
N LEU A 24 2.51 19.07 -12.78
CA LEU A 24 3.82 18.96 -12.13
C LEU A 24 4.99 19.04 -13.11
N GLY A 25 4.72 19.22 -14.41
CA GLY A 25 5.73 19.27 -15.47
C GLY A 25 6.39 17.92 -15.77
N TYR A 26 5.80 16.81 -15.33
CA TYR A 26 6.33 15.47 -15.60
C TYR A 26 6.06 15.06 -17.05
N SER A 27 7.11 15.09 -17.86
CA SER A 27 7.23 14.43 -19.15
C SER A 27 7.96 13.08 -19.06
N SER A 28 8.11 12.37 -20.18
CA SER A 28 8.74 11.04 -20.26
C SER A 28 10.20 10.96 -19.77
N ILE A 29 10.85 12.11 -19.54
CA ILE A 29 12.22 12.18 -19.02
C ILE A 29 12.29 11.88 -17.51
N HIS A 30 11.19 11.98 -16.77
CA HIS A 30 11.14 11.88 -15.30
C HIS A 30 11.03 10.45 -14.79
N VAL A 31 12.04 9.63 -15.08
CA VAL A 31 12.01 8.18 -14.80
C VAL A 31 11.86 7.88 -13.31
N ASN A 32 12.48 8.66 -12.43
CA ASN A 32 12.39 8.49 -10.98
C ASN A 32 10.98 8.76 -10.46
N ALA A 33 10.33 9.83 -10.93
CA ALA A 33 8.96 10.16 -10.56
C ALA A 33 7.97 9.07 -11.00
N PHE A 34 8.07 8.57 -12.24
CA PHE A 34 7.22 7.48 -12.72
C PHE A 34 7.45 6.17 -11.98
N THR A 35 8.71 5.87 -11.64
CA THR A 35 9.05 4.70 -10.83
C THR A 35 8.40 4.78 -9.45
N LEU A 36 8.52 5.93 -8.79
CA LEU A 36 7.92 6.16 -7.48
C LEU A 36 6.38 6.10 -7.54
N MET A 37 5.78 6.70 -8.56
CA MET A 37 4.34 6.65 -8.82
C MET A 37 3.83 5.22 -8.99
N ARG A 38 4.53 4.41 -9.79
CA ARG A 38 4.17 3.01 -10.01
C ARG A 38 4.23 2.21 -8.71
N ILE A 39 5.27 2.40 -7.90
CA ILE A 39 5.42 1.72 -6.61
C ILE A 39 4.29 2.13 -5.65
N MET A 40 3.98 3.42 -5.55
CA MET A 40 2.87 3.90 -4.71
C MET A 40 1.52 3.32 -5.16
N LEU A 41 1.29 3.22 -6.47
CA LEU A 41 0.04 2.67 -7.01
C LEU A 41 -0.09 1.18 -6.69
N ILE A 42 0.96 0.38 -6.92
CA ILE A 42 0.98 -1.05 -6.59
C ILE A 42 0.75 -1.25 -5.09
N TYR A 43 1.49 -0.52 -4.26
CA TYR A 43 1.36 -0.59 -2.81
C TYR A 43 -0.04 -0.17 -2.34
N GLY A 44 -0.60 0.90 -2.91
CA GLY A 44 -1.94 1.37 -2.58
C GLY A 44 -3.02 0.35 -2.94
N ALA A 45 -2.91 -0.29 -4.11
CA ALA A 45 -3.82 -1.35 -4.53
C ALA A 45 -3.75 -2.58 -3.61
N LEU A 46 -2.54 -2.99 -3.19
CA LEU A 46 -2.35 -4.07 -2.23
C LEU A 46 -2.99 -3.75 -0.88
N GLN A 47 -2.85 -2.51 -0.40
CA GLN A 47 -3.46 -2.06 0.85
C GLN A 47 -5.00 -2.02 0.77
N LEU A 48 -5.58 -1.62 -0.37
CA LEU A 48 -7.02 -1.72 -0.61
C LEU A 48 -7.50 -3.17 -0.66
N ALA A 49 -6.76 -4.05 -1.34
CA ALA A 49 -7.08 -5.47 -1.40
C ALA A 49 -7.08 -6.10 0.00
N LEU A 50 -6.03 -5.83 0.80
CA LEU A 50 -5.94 -6.24 2.20
C LEU A 50 -7.14 -5.79 3.04
N GLY A 51 -7.47 -4.49 2.94
CA GLY A 51 -8.60 -3.92 3.65
C GLY A 51 -9.91 -4.61 3.26
N SER A 52 -10.14 -4.78 1.96
CA SER A 52 -11.36 -5.34 1.40
C SER A 52 -11.51 -6.81 1.76
N THR A 53 -10.46 -7.60 1.63
CA THR A 53 -10.44 -9.01 2.03
C THR A 53 -10.80 -9.17 3.49
N PHE A 54 -10.21 -8.37 4.39
CA PHE A 54 -10.56 -8.42 5.81
C PHE A 54 -12.06 -8.14 6.05
N PHE A 55 -12.59 -7.07 5.46
CA PHE A 55 -14.02 -6.73 5.60
C PHE A 55 -14.94 -7.81 5.02
N LEU A 56 -14.61 -8.37 3.86
CA LEU A 56 -15.37 -9.43 3.22
C LEU A 56 -15.34 -10.70 4.06
N THR A 57 -14.17 -11.13 4.55
CA THR A 57 -14.04 -12.32 5.40
C THR A 57 -14.82 -12.15 6.70
N CYS A 58 -14.75 -11.00 7.36
CA CYS A 58 -15.54 -10.71 8.57
C CYS A 58 -17.05 -10.70 8.28
N SER A 59 -17.48 -10.06 7.18
CA SER A 59 -18.90 -9.95 6.81
C SER A 59 -19.50 -11.32 6.47
N VAL A 60 -18.80 -12.11 5.65
CA VAL A 60 -19.22 -13.47 5.28
C VAL A 60 -19.31 -14.36 6.53
N THR A 61 -18.33 -14.28 7.42
CA THR A 61 -18.34 -15.05 8.67
C THR A 61 -19.52 -14.65 9.57
N SER A 62 -19.82 -13.35 9.69
CA SER A 62 -20.96 -12.84 10.47
C SER A 62 -22.31 -13.28 9.90
N ILE A 63 -22.47 -13.25 8.56
CA ILE A 63 -23.69 -13.72 7.89
C ILE A 63 -23.87 -15.23 8.07
N ALA A 64 -22.79 -16.00 7.94
CA ALA A 64 -22.81 -17.46 8.14
C ALA A 64 -23.24 -17.85 9.56
N ILE A 65 -22.81 -17.08 10.56
CA ILE A 65 -23.25 -17.23 11.96
C ILE A 65 -24.75 -16.96 12.09
N ARG A 66 -25.23 -15.82 11.56
CA ARG A 66 -26.63 -15.40 11.69
C ARG A 66 -27.61 -16.32 10.97
N ARG A 67 -27.23 -16.90 9.84
CA ARG A 67 -28.08 -17.77 9.02
C ARG A 67 -28.00 -19.26 9.38
N GLY A 68 -27.27 -19.64 10.44
CA GLY A 68 -27.18 -21.04 10.87
C GLY A 68 -26.57 -21.98 9.82
N GLN A 69 -25.58 -21.49 9.07
CA GLN A 69 -24.97 -22.25 7.97
C GLN A 69 -24.28 -23.52 8.49
N LYS A 70 -24.34 -24.63 7.72
CA LYS A 70 -23.72 -25.91 8.08
C LYS A 70 -22.25 -25.71 8.47
N TRP A 71 -21.88 -26.26 9.63
CA TRP A 71 -20.56 -26.10 10.26
C TRP A 71 -19.38 -26.29 9.29
N GLY A 72 -19.43 -27.30 8.41
CA GLY A 72 -18.36 -27.60 7.45
C GLY A 72 -18.09 -26.48 6.44
N ALA A 73 -19.13 -25.89 5.84
CA ALA A 73 -18.96 -24.81 4.86
C ALA A 73 -18.41 -23.53 5.52
N ARG A 74 -18.81 -23.27 6.78
CA ARG A 74 -18.31 -22.13 7.56
C ARG A 74 -16.82 -22.25 7.88
N ILE A 75 -16.35 -23.46 8.22
CA ILE A 75 -14.93 -23.72 8.48
C ILE A 75 -14.10 -23.52 7.20
N ILE A 76 -14.54 -24.08 6.07
CA ILE A 76 -13.83 -23.98 4.79
C ILE A 76 -13.66 -22.51 4.36
N VAL A 77 -14.74 -21.73 4.41
CA VAL A 77 -14.71 -20.31 4.03
C VAL A 77 -13.83 -19.49 4.99
N GLY A 78 -13.90 -19.77 6.29
CA GLY A 78 -13.07 -19.10 7.29
C GLY A 78 -11.57 -19.39 7.11
N LEU A 79 -11.20 -20.66 6.89
CA LEU A 79 -9.82 -21.09 6.65
C LEU A 79 -9.26 -20.49 5.36
N PHE A 80 -10.00 -20.61 4.26
CA PHE A 80 -9.55 -20.07 2.96
C PHE A 80 -9.40 -18.55 3.00
N GLY A 81 -10.37 -17.84 3.59
CA GLY A 81 -10.30 -16.39 3.75
C GLY A 81 -9.12 -15.95 4.61
N THR A 82 -8.85 -16.67 5.70
CA THR A 82 -7.70 -16.39 6.59
C THR A 82 -6.38 -16.65 5.89
N PHE A 83 -6.24 -17.78 5.19
CA PHE A 83 -5.04 -18.10 4.44
C PHE A 83 -4.76 -17.06 3.34
N PHE A 84 -5.78 -16.71 2.55
CA PHE A 84 -5.66 -15.68 1.53
C PHE A 84 -5.28 -14.30 2.12
N TYR A 85 -5.87 -13.93 3.25
CA TYR A 85 -5.50 -12.72 3.97
C TYR A 85 -4.02 -12.73 4.41
N LEU A 86 -3.53 -13.84 4.98
CA LEU A 86 -2.13 -13.98 5.38
C LEU A 86 -1.18 -13.87 4.18
N CYS A 87 -1.51 -14.49 3.04
CA CYS A 87 -0.75 -14.33 1.80
C CYS A 87 -0.65 -12.85 1.38
N LEU A 88 -1.78 -12.13 1.37
CA LEU A 88 -1.79 -10.71 1.04
C LEU A 88 -0.97 -9.86 2.01
N VAL A 89 -0.98 -10.20 3.31
CA VAL A 89 -0.18 -9.49 4.32
C VAL A 89 1.30 -9.63 3.99
N VAL A 90 1.77 -10.85 3.71
CA VAL A 90 3.17 -11.11 3.35
C VAL A 90 3.57 -10.34 2.09
N VAL A 91 2.76 -10.42 1.03
CA VAL A 91 3.02 -9.69 -0.24
C VAL A 91 3.10 -8.18 0.00
N THR A 92 2.22 -7.64 0.85
CA THR A 92 2.21 -6.20 1.14
C THR A 92 3.42 -5.78 1.95
N ILE A 93 3.87 -6.58 2.92
CA ILE A 93 5.10 -6.33 3.67
C ILE A 93 6.31 -6.28 2.72
N ILE A 94 6.42 -7.27 1.83
CA ILE A 94 7.51 -7.32 0.83
C ILE A 94 7.47 -6.08 -0.07
N ALA A 95 6.30 -5.74 -0.61
CA ALA A 95 6.14 -4.56 -1.46
C ALA A 95 6.47 -3.25 -0.72
N GLY A 96 6.10 -3.15 0.56
CA GLY A 96 6.41 -2.01 1.41
C GLY A 96 7.91 -1.85 1.68
N ILE A 97 8.63 -2.95 1.93
CA ILE A 97 10.09 -2.94 2.11
C ILE A 97 10.80 -2.54 0.81
N ILE A 98 10.39 -3.12 -0.33
CA ILE A 98 10.94 -2.78 -1.65
C ILE A 98 10.71 -1.30 -1.95
N GLY A 99 9.50 -0.80 -1.70
CA GLY A 99 9.17 0.61 -1.90
C GLY A 99 9.98 1.54 -1.02
N PHE A 100 10.17 1.18 0.26
CA PHE A 100 11.04 1.94 1.16
C PHE A 100 12.49 1.99 0.65
N TYR A 101 13.04 0.85 0.23
CA TYR A 101 14.41 0.78 -0.29
C TYR A 101 14.60 1.65 -1.54
N GLN A 102 13.65 1.61 -2.47
CA GLN A 102 13.66 2.45 -3.68
C GLN A 102 13.64 3.94 -3.35
N VAL A 103 12.77 4.34 -2.42
CA VAL A 103 12.70 5.73 -1.94
C VAL A 103 14.02 6.18 -1.32
N MET A 104 14.66 5.31 -0.53
CA MET A 104 15.95 5.61 0.10
C MET A 104 17.10 5.68 -0.90
N GLN A 105 17.11 4.83 -1.94
CA GLN A 105 18.10 4.91 -3.03
C GLN A 105 18.02 6.25 -3.77
N MET A 106 16.80 6.73 -4.01
CA MET A 106 16.57 8.00 -4.67
C MET A 106 17.01 9.20 -3.84
N TYR A 107 17.15 9.09 -2.50
CA TYR A 107 17.40 10.24 -1.60
C TYR A 107 18.60 11.13 -2.00
N SER A 108 19.68 10.52 -2.49
CA SER A 108 20.88 11.25 -2.93
C SER A 108 20.84 11.74 -4.39
N GLN A 109 19.80 11.35 -5.12
CA GLN A 109 19.65 11.55 -6.57
C GLN A 109 18.37 12.31 -6.93
N VAL A 110 17.61 12.83 -5.94
CA VAL A 110 16.38 13.57 -6.23
C VAL A 110 16.68 15.05 -6.40
N ASP A 111 16.26 15.60 -7.53
CA ASP A 111 16.22 17.03 -7.76
C ASP A 111 14.81 17.55 -7.48
N TYR A 112 14.68 18.60 -6.65
CA TYR A 112 13.39 19.20 -6.32
C TYR A 112 13.11 20.48 -7.11
N VAL A 113 14.07 20.95 -7.90
CA VAL A 113 14.08 22.32 -8.44
C VAL A 113 14.05 22.31 -9.97
N ASP A 114 14.88 21.47 -10.60
CA ASP A 114 15.07 21.49 -12.04
C ASP A 114 14.21 20.43 -12.75
N VAL A 115 13.06 20.85 -13.29
CA VAL A 115 12.10 20.01 -14.02
C VAL A 115 12.65 19.51 -15.37
N SER A 116 13.84 19.93 -15.79
CA SER A 116 14.48 19.40 -17.01
C SER A 116 15.30 18.13 -16.76
N LEU A 117 15.58 17.80 -15.49
CA LEU A 117 16.38 16.63 -15.11
C LEU A 117 15.52 15.38 -14.93
N GLU A 118 16.08 14.23 -15.29
CA GLU A 118 15.45 12.91 -15.08
C GLU A 118 15.25 12.56 -13.59
N SER A 119 16.10 13.14 -12.74
CA SER A 119 16.08 13.04 -11.28
C SER A 119 14.96 13.85 -10.62
N TYR A 120 14.22 14.67 -11.37
CA TYR A 120 13.24 15.56 -10.77
C TYR A 120 12.06 14.80 -10.16
N ILE A 121 11.76 15.14 -8.91
CA ILE A 121 10.56 14.69 -8.21
C ILE A 121 10.05 15.85 -7.37
N ASP A 122 8.74 16.12 -7.44
CA ASP A 122 8.08 17.04 -6.55
C ASP A 122 8.33 16.68 -5.07
N GLN A 123 8.77 17.68 -4.31
CA GLN A 123 9.19 17.51 -2.93
C GLN A 123 8.08 16.96 -2.02
N THR A 124 6.84 17.39 -2.23
CA THR A 124 5.69 16.91 -1.45
C THR A 124 5.41 15.45 -1.78
N PHE A 125 5.47 15.07 -3.06
CA PHE A 125 5.26 13.68 -3.49
C PHE A 125 6.29 12.75 -2.86
N TYR A 126 7.57 13.11 -2.95
CA TYR A 126 8.66 12.34 -2.38
C TYR A 126 8.55 12.21 -0.85
N ARG A 127 8.25 13.32 -0.14
CA ARG A 127 8.04 13.30 1.31
C ARG A 127 6.85 12.43 1.72
N CYS A 128 5.74 12.51 1.00
CA CYS A 128 4.59 11.64 1.25
C CYS A 128 4.94 10.17 1.08
N ALA A 129 5.70 9.82 0.03
CA ALA A 129 6.15 8.44 -0.17
C ALA A 129 7.03 7.94 0.99
N ILE A 130 8.01 8.75 1.44
CA ILE A 130 8.83 8.43 2.62
C ILE A 130 7.96 8.15 3.84
N VAL A 131 7.01 9.04 4.13
CA VAL A 131 6.13 8.92 5.30
C VAL A 131 5.30 7.63 5.22
N VAL A 132 4.72 7.33 4.06
CA VAL A 132 3.92 6.11 3.84
C VAL A 132 4.74 4.85 4.11
N PHE A 133 5.92 4.72 3.49
CA PHE A 133 6.73 3.52 3.62
C PHE A 133 7.38 3.39 4.99
N SER A 134 7.81 4.50 5.59
CA SER A 134 8.33 4.52 6.96
C SER A 134 7.26 4.11 7.97
N PHE A 135 6.06 4.67 7.84
CA PHE A 135 4.92 4.30 8.67
C PHE A 135 4.58 2.81 8.50
N HIS A 136 4.63 2.29 7.28
CA HIS A 136 4.39 0.87 7.02
C HIS A 136 5.37 -0.05 7.75
N ILE A 137 6.68 0.24 7.68
CA ILE A 137 7.70 -0.54 8.38
C ILE A 137 7.49 -0.43 9.88
N TRP A 138 7.34 0.79 10.40
CA TRP A 138 7.10 1.01 11.82
C TRP A 138 5.85 0.27 12.32
N PHE A 139 4.76 0.34 11.57
CA PHE A 139 3.51 -0.35 11.90
C PHE A 139 3.68 -1.87 11.88
N SER A 140 4.42 -2.40 10.90
CA SER A 140 4.69 -3.84 10.79
C SER A 140 5.58 -4.34 11.92
N VAL A 141 6.63 -3.59 12.29
CA VAL A 141 7.51 -3.93 13.41
C VAL A 141 6.77 -3.82 14.74
N SER A 142 6.02 -2.73 14.95
CA SER A 142 5.22 -2.54 16.17
C SER A 142 4.24 -3.69 16.38
N LYS A 143 3.68 -4.24 15.30
CA LYS A 143 2.84 -5.44 15.37
C LYS A 143 3.60 -6.66 15.85
N CYS A 144 4.77 -6.95 15.27
CA CYS A 144 5.59 -8.10 15.67
C CYS A 144 6.10 -7.97 17.12
N CYS A 145 6.50 -6.77 17.55
CA CYS A 145 7.08 -6.52 18.87
C CYS A 145 6.02 -6.36 19.98
N CYS A 146 4.84 -5.83 19.66
CA CYS A 146 3.73 -5.67 20.59
C CYS A 146 2.71 -6.80 20.50
N CYS A 147 3.01 -7.90 19.80
CA CYS A 147 2.31 -9.18 19.94
C CYS A 147 2.63 -9.77 21.32
N ARG A 148 2.03 -9.19 22.37
CA ARG A 148 1.95 -9.76 23.71
C ARG A 148 0.49 -9.92 24.10
#